data_AF-A0A553ZK82-F1
#
_entry.id   AF-A0A553ZK82-F1
#
_cell.length_a   1.000
_cell.length_b   1.000
_cell.length_c   1.000
_cell.angle_alpha   90.00
_cell.angle_beta   90.00
_cell.angle_gamma   90.00
#
_symmetry.space_group_name_H-M   'P 1'
#
loop_
_entity.id
_entity.type
_entity.pdbx_description
1 polymer ?
#
loop_
_entity_poly.entity_id
_entity_poly.type
_entity_poly.pdbx_seq_one_letter_code
_entity_poly.pdbx_strand_id
1 'polypeptide(L)'
;MRCGHGWEQAYEIRHHVDVKGVTHVVYFADGERVPSPLTSPGCLSCGSTVVRIMRAGEVSKVSHAIESLHQRTGGTTKRPAAKKPAGRPENPGSSAAETPHGHHWHLSDLLHPFQHHRR
;
A
#
# COMPACT_ATOMS: atom_id res chain seq x y z
N MET A 1 8.28 -7.70 5.61
CA MET A 1 8.53 -6.26 5.87
C MET A 1 8.88 -6.09 7.35
N ARG A 2 10.00 -5.44 7.71
CA ARG A 2 10.52 -5.45 9.10
C ARG A 2 9.94 -4.35 10.02
N CYS A 3 9.85 -3.10 9.55
CA CYS A 3 9.40 -1.96 10.39
C CYS A 3 8.16 -1.22 9.88
N GLY A 4 7.65 -1.56 8.69
CA GLY A 4 6.47 -0.89 8.11
C GLY A 4 6.68 0.54 7.62
N HIS A 5 7.91 1.07 7.69
CA HIS A 5 8.24 2.39 7.13
C HIS A 5 8.08 2.40 5.61
N GLY A 6 7.35 3.39 5.11
CA GLY A 6 7.18 3.68 3.68
C GLY A 6 7.64 5.09 3.37
N TRP A 7 8.27 5.27 2.21
CA TRP A 7 8.68 6.57 1.66
C TRP A 7 8.52 6.56 0.15
N GLU A 8 8.47 7.75 -0.46
CA GLU A 8 8.51 7.92 -1.91
C GLU A 8 9.75 8.72 -2.28
N GLN A 9 10.40 8.33 -3.38
CA GLN A 9 11.60 8.99 -3.85
C GLN A 9 11.69 8.86 -5.38
N ALA A 10 12.08 9.95 -6.03
CA ALA A 10 12.38 9.97 -7.45
C ALA A 10 13.85 9.64 -7.68
N TYR A 11 14.12 8.81 -8.67
CA TYR A 11 15.49 8.43 -9.04
C TYR A 11 15.75 8.82 -10.48
N GLU A 12 16.90 9.45 -10.72
CA GLU A 12 17.44 9.64 -12.06
C GLU A 12 18.34 8.45 -12.40
N ILE A 13 18.09 7.81 -13.54
CA ILE A 13 18.82 6.63 -14.01
C ILE A 13 19.60 7.01 -15.26
N ARG A 14 20.92 7.15 -15.12
CA ARG A 14 21.82 7.50 -16.23
C ARG A 14 22.47 6.24 -16.79
N HIS A 15 22.33 6.06 -18.10
CA HIS A 15 22.98 4.99 -18.85
C HIS A 15 24.26 5.55 -19.46
N HIS A 16 25.37 4.86 -19.24
CA HIS A 16 26.68 5.24 -19.73
C HIS A 16 27.32 4.07 -20.47
N VAL A 17 28.11 4.39 -21.49
CA VAL A 17 28.94 3.41 -22.20
C VAL A 17 30.39 3.82 -21.98
N ASP A 18 31.21 2.90 -21.50
CA ASP A 18 32.63 3.17 -21.29
C ASP A 18 33.45 3.05 -22.59
N VAL A 19 34.76 3.32 -22.51
CA VAL A 19 35.68 3.24 -23.66
C VAL A 19 35.83 1.84 -24.25
N LYS A 20 35.41 0.80 -23.52
CA LYS A 20 35.43 -0.60 -23.95
C LYS A 20 34.08 -1.02 -24.55
N GLY A 21 33.11 -0.12 -24.62
CA GLY A 21 31.76 -0.41 -25.10
C GLY A 21 30.86 -1.07 -24.04
N VAL A 22 31.26 -1.11 -22.77
CA VAL A 22 30.47 -1.73 -21.70
C VAL A 22 29.45 -0.72 -21.15
N THR A 23 28.18 -1.13 -21.13
CA THR A 23 27.10 -0.32 -20.56
C THR A 23 27.08 -0.43 -19.04
N HIS A 24 27.04 0.70 -18.35
CA HIS A 24 26.84 0.79 -16.91
C HIS A 24 25.74 1.80 -16.58
N VAL A 25 25.09 1.59 -15.44
CA VAL A 25 23.95 2.40 -14.99
C VAL A 25 24.32 3.08 -13.68
N VAL A 26 24.12 4.39 -13.60
CA VAL A 26 24.36 5.20 -12.40
C VAL A 26 23.04 5.81 -11.95
N TYR A 27 22.78 5.69 -10.65
CA TYR A 27 21.53 6.15 -10.03
C TYR A 27 21.81 7.41 -9.21
N PHE A 28 20.90 8.38 -9.31
CA PHE A 28 20.92 9.58 -8.49
C PHE A 28 19.56 9.77 -7.81
N ALA A 29 19.57 10.35 -6.63
CA ALA A 29 18.38 10.85 -5.96
C ALA A 29 18.69 12.25 -5.44
N ASP A 30 17.81 13.20 -5.71
CA ASP A 30 17.99 14.60 -5.29
C ASP A 30 19.34 15.21 -5.73
N GLY A 31 19.85 14.77 -6.88
CA GLY A 31 21.15 15.18 -7.42
C GLY A 31 22.37 14.44 -6.84
N GLU A 32 22.20 13.65 -5.79
CA GLU A 32 23.27 12.87 -5.16
C GLU A 32 23.36 11.46 -5.73
N ARG A 33 24.58 10.94 -5.90
CA ARG A 33 24.81 9.57 -6.40
C ARG A 33 24.46 8.54 -5.32
N VAL A 34 23.59 7.60 -5.63
CA VAL A 34 23.08 6.58 -4.70
C VAL A 34 23.31 5.15 -5.22
N PRO A 35 23.24 4.12 -4.33
CA PRO A 35 23.17 2.74 -4.77
C PRO A 35 21.94 2.48 -5.65
N SER A 36 21.98 1.39 -6.41
CA SER A 36 20.82 0.96 -7.21
C SER A 36 19.63 0.63 -6.30
N PRO A 37 18.49 1.33 -6.43
CA PRO A 37 17.30 1.02 -5.64
C PRO A 37 16.69 -0.35 -6.00
N LEU A 38 17.08 -0.92 -7.15
CA LEU A 38 16.58 -2.19 -7.67
C LEU A 38 17.43 -3.38 -7.21
N THR A 39 18.75 -3.21 -7.08
CA THR A 39 19.68 -4.31 -6.77
C THR A 39 20.34 -4.19 -5.40
N SER A 40 20.30 -3.01 -4.78
CA SER A 40 20.78 -2.77 -3.42
C SER A 40 19.74 -2.01 -2.60
N PRO A 41 18.51 -2.55 -2.46
CA PRO A 41 17.48 -1.90 -1.67
C PRO A 41 17.86 -1.83 -0.19
N GLY A 42 17.47 -0.73 0.47
CA GLY A 42 17.66 -0.54 1.90
C GLY A 42 16.55 0.32 2.49
N CYS A 43 15.94 -0.14 3.59
CA CYS A 43 15.00 0.67 4.35
C CYS A 43 15.74 1.77 5.11
N LEU A 44 15.41 3.04 4.83
CA LEU A 44 16.05 4.22 5.46
C LEU A 44 15.87 4.27 6.98
N SER A 45 14.86 3.59 7.53
CA SER A 45 14.54 3.59 8.96
C SER A 45 15.21 2.45 9.74
N CYS A 46 15.32 1.24 9.18
CA CYS A 46 15.81 0.07 9.93
C CYS A 46 16.93 -0.73 9.24
N GLY A 47 17.42 -0.27 8.09
CA GLY A 47 18.53 -0.90 7.36
C GLY A 47 18.22 -2.28 6.77
N SER A 48 16.97 -2.75 6.81
CA SER A 48 16.60 -4.02 6.17
C SER A 48 16.75 -3.92 4.66
N THR A 49 17.34 -4.95 4.04
CA THR A 49 17.45 -5.10 2.59
C THR A 49 16.20 -5.68 1.94
N VAL A 50 15.25 -6.19 2.75
CA VAL A 50 13.98 -6.72 2.26
C VAL A 50 12.94 -5.61 2.31
N VAL A 51 12.74 -4.98 1.15
CA VAL A 51 11.75 -3.91 0.94
C VAL A 51 10.72 -4.34 -0.10
N ARG A 52 9.56 -3.68 -0.09
CA ARG A 52 8.56 -3.80 -1.14
C ARG A 52 8.59 -2.52 -1.98
N ILE A 53 8.84 -2.65 -3.29
CA ILE A 53 8.78 -1.53 -4.23
C ILE A 53 7.34 -1.38 -4.72
N MET A 54 6.82 -0.16 -4.66
CA MET A 54 5.46 0.18 -5.08
C MET A 54 5.50 1.25 -6.18
N ARG A 55 4.37 1.45 -6.89
CA ARG A 55 4.25 2.57 -7.83
C ARG A 55 4.24 3.90 -7.08
N ALA A 56 4.68 4.97 -7.75
CA ALA A 56 4.57 6.32 -7.21
C ALA A 56 3.11 6.65 -6.83
N GLY A 57 2.92 7.32 -5.69
CA GLY A 57 1.61 7.67 -5.13
C GLY A 57 0.89 6.54 -4.38
N GLU A 58 1.41 5.31 -4.36
CA GLU A 58 0.79 4.21 -3.63
C GLU A 58 1.28 4.09 -2.19
N VAL A 59 2.47 4.60 -1.87
CA VAL A 59 3.05 4.44 -0.52
C VAL A 59 2.24 5.23 0.49
N SER A 60 1.91 6.49 0.17
CA SER A 60 1.09 7.33 1.05
C SER A 60 -0.31 6.76 1.28
N LYS A 61 -0.94 6.16 0.27
CA LYS A 61 -2.27 5.53 0.40
C LYS A 61 -2.23 4.35 1.35
N VAL A 62 -1.22 3.48 1.21
CA VAL A 62 -1.05 2.32 2.09
C VAL A 62 -0.72 2.76 3.51
N SER A 63 0.18 3.73 3.69
CA SER A 63 0.50 4.29 5.00
C SER A 63 -0.76 4.83 5.70
N HIS A 64 -1.58 5.61 5.00
CA HIS A 64 -2.83 6.14 5.53
C HIS A 64 -3.85 5.03 5.86
N ALA A 65 -3.96 4.01 5.01
CA ALA A 65 -4.84 2.87 5.26
C ALA A 65 -4.43 2.08 6.51
N ILE A 66 -3.13 1.86 6.71
CA ILE A 66 -2.57 1.19 7.90
C ILE A 66 -2.84 2.04 9.15
N GLU A 67 -2.62 3.35 9.07
CA GLU A 67 -2.88 4.27 10.19
C GLU A 67 -4.36 4.27 10.58
N SER A 68 -5.26 4.40 9.60
CA SER A 68 -6.71 4.34 9.82
C SER A 68 -7.15 3.03 10.47
N LEU A 69 -6.54 1.91 10.08
CA LEU A 69 -6.82 0.61 10.70
C LEU A 69 -6.41 0.62 12.18
N HIS A 70 -5.20 1.10 12.52
CA HIS A 70 -4.74 1.18 13.90
C HIS A 70 -5.62 2.10 14.76
N GLN A 71 -6.10 3.22 14.22
CA GLN A 71 -7.03 4.11 14.93
C GLN A 71 -8.37 3.42 15.21
N ARG A 72 -8.87 2.59 14.29
CA ARG A 72 -10.10 1.81 14.48
C ARG A 72 -9.96 0.70 15.51
N THR A 73 -8.79 0.09 15.66
CA THR A 73 -8.54 -0.92 16.70
C THR A 73 -8.30 -0.30 18.08
N GLY A 74 -7.82 0.94 18.15
CA GLY A 74 -7.59 1.67 19.40
C GLY A 74 -8.83 2.37 19.98
N GLY A 75 -9.90 2.52 19.19
CA GLY A 75 -11.15 3.14 19.62
C GLY A 75 -12.17 2.14 20.15
N THR A 76 -12.19 1.91 21.47
CA THR A 76 -13.39 1.44 22.17
C THR A 76 -14.47 2.54 22.22
N THR A 77 -14.82 3.12 21.07
CA THR A 77 -15.93 4.06 21.01
C THR A 77 -17.22 3.26 21.03
N LYS A 78 -17.91 3.32 22.18
CA LYS A 78 -19.28 2.85 22.42
C LYS A 78 -20.12 3.05 21.16
N ARG A 79 -20.61 1.94 20.61
CA ARG A 79 -21.68 1.89 19.61
C ARG A 79 -22.83 2.77 20.12
N PRO A 80 -23.25 3.85 19.42
CA PRO A 80 -24.52 4.46 19.75
C PRO A 80 -25.59 3.40 19.46
N ALA A 81 -26.40 3.09 20.47
CA ALA A 81 -27.49 2.14 20.35
C ALA A 81 -28.43 2.63 19.25
N ALA A 82 -28.48 1.91 18.13
CA ALA A 82 -29.48 2.09 17.12
C ALA A 82 -30.85 1.87 17.78
N LYS A 83 -31.61 2.95 17.99
CA LYS A 83 -33.03 2.89 18.33
C LYS A 83 -33.74 2.20 17.17
N LYS A 84 -34.20 0.98 17.43
CA LYS A 84 -35.08 0.22 16.55
C LYS A 84 -36.51 0.75 16.78
N PRO A 85 -37.21 1.35 15.80
CA PRO A 85 -38.65 1.41 15.88
C PRO A 85 -39.19 0.02 15.52
N ALA A 86 -40.09 -0.47 16.37
CA ALA A 86 -40.88 -1.67 16.13
C ALA A 86 -41.94 -1.40 15.05
N GLY A 87 -42.00 -2.27 14.05
CA GLY A 87 -43.07 -2.33 13.05
C GLY A 87 -43.01 -3.68 12.35
N ARG A 88 -44.05 -4.50 12.55
CA ARG A 88 -44.21 -5.90 12.13
C ARG A 88 -44.62 -5.98 10.63
N PRO A 89 -44.46 -7.13 9.92
CA PRO A 89 -44.29 -7.18 8.46
C PRO A 89 -45.52 -7.66 7.67
N GLU A 90 -45.52 -7.40 6.37
CA GLU A 90 -46.34 -8.10 5.36
C GLU A 90 -45.80 -7.93 3.91
N ASN A 91 -45.24 -9.03 3.37
CA ASN A 91 -45.24 -9.63 2.01
C ASN A 91 -45.64 -8.82 0.72
N PRO A 92 -45.42 -9.35 -0.50
CA PRO A 92 -44.18 -9.75 -1.19
C PRO A 92 -44.10 -9.19 -2.65
N GLY A 93 -42.94 -9.27 -3.31
CA GLY A 93 -42.86 -9.38 -4.78
C GLY A 93 -42.22 -8.21 -5.56
N SER A 94 -41.40 -8.62 -6.56
CA SER A 94 -40.90 -7.87 -7.74
C SER A 94 -39.99 -6.67 -7.48
N SER A 95 -38.93 -6.39 -8.23
CA SER A 95 -38.30 -6.99 -9.40
C SER A 95 -36.94 -6.27 -9.55
N ALA A 96 -35.97 -6.95 -10.16
CA ALA A 96 -34.83 -6.42 -10.91
C ALA A 96 -34.27 -5.02 -10.56
N ALA A 97 -33.03 -5.02 -10.09
CA ALA A 97 -32.05 -4.01 -10.49
C ALA A 97 -30.64 -4.61 -10.37
N GLU A 98 -30.16 -5.22 -11.47
CA GLU A 98 -28.71 -5.31 -11.71
C GLU A 98 -28.14 -3.90 -11.65
N THR A 99 -27.23 -3.66 -10.71
CA THR A 99 -26.37 -2.46 -10.73
C THR A 99 -24.97 -2.90 -11.19
N PRO A 100 -24.38 -2.24 -12.20
CA PRO A 100 -23.10 -2.67 -12.74
C PRO A 100 -21.94 -2.27 -11.83
N HIS A 101 -21.05 -3.24 -11.60
CA HIS A 101 -19.61 -3.10 -11.36
C HIS A 101 -19.15 -2.01 -10.39
N GLY A 102 -19.43 -2.21 -9.09
CA GLY A 102 -18.50 -1.76 -8.06
C GLY A 102 -17.33 -2.74 -8.03
N HIS A 103 -16.14 -2.33 -8.48
CA HIS A 103 -14.92 -3.06 -8.11
C HIS A 103 -14.81 -2.97 -6.59
N HIS A 104 -15.33 -3.98 -5.91
CA HIS A 104 -15.23 -4.10 -4.47
C HIS A 104 -13.78 -4.42 -4.17
N TRP A 105 -13.00 -3.38 -3.87
CA TRP A 105 -11.69 -3.58 -3.31
C TRP A 105 -11.91 -4.10 -1.90
N HIS A 106 -11.78 -5.42 -1.72
CA HIS A 106 -11.84 -5.99 -0.39
C HIS A 106 -10.59 -5.53 0.36
N LEU A 107 -10.73 -5.15 1.64
CA LEU A 107 -9.59 -4.65 2.43
C LEU A 107 -8.43 -5.66 2.48
N SER A 108 -8.74 -6.96 2.39
CA SER A 108 -7.72 -8.00 2.26
C SER A 108 -6.89 -7.85 0.99
N ASP A 109 -7.46 -7.36 -0.12
CA ASP A 109 -6.76 -7.19 -1.41
C ASP A 109 -5.64 -6.15 -1.35
N LEU A 110 -5.75 -5.17 -0.46
CA LEU A 110 -4.69 -4.19 -0.18
C LEU A 110 -3.61 -4.73 0.77
N LEU A 111 -3.94 -5.78 1.54
CA LEU A 111 -3.10 -6.31 2.62
C LEU A 111 -2.46 -7.67 2.31
N HIS A 112 -2.99 -8.45 1.36
CA HIS A 112 -2.37 -9.67 0.83
C HIS A 112 -0.87 -9.51 0.53
N PRO A 113 -0.40 -8.38 -0.01
CA PRO A 113 1.01 -8.24 -0.32
C PRO A 113 1.93 -8.09 0.91
N PHE A 114 1.35 -7.91 2.11
CA PHE A 114 2.04 -7.83 3.40
C PHE A 114 1.82 -9.10 4.27
N GLN A 115 1.00 -10.05 3.82
CA GLN A 115 0.64 -11.26 4.59
C GLN A 115 1.62 -12.43 4.44
N HIS A 116 2.67 -12.31 3.62
CA HIS A 116 3.67 -13.37 3.52
C HIS A 116 4.71 -13.29 4.66
N HIS A 117 4.81 -14.43 5.36
CA HIS A 117 5.68 -14.79 6.49
C HIS A 117 5.12 -14.55 7.91
N ARG A 118 4.19 -15.41 8.31
CA ARG A 118 4.40 -16.18 9.55
C ARG A 118 5.03 -17.53 9.15
N ARG A 119 6.08 -17.92 9.87
CA ARG A 119 6.74 -19.23 9.74
C ARG A 119 5.74 -20.37 9.83
#